data_AF-W5QC50-F1
#
_entry.id   AF-W5QC50-F1
#
_cell.length_a   1.000
_cell.length_b   1.000
_cell.length_c   1.000
_cell.angle_alpha   90.00
_cell.angle_beta   90.00
_cell.angle_gamma   90.00
#
_symmetry.space_group_name_H-M   'P 1'
#
loop_
_entity.id
_entity.type
_entity.pdbx_description
1 polymer ?
#
loop_
_entity_poly.entity_id
_entity_poly.type
_entity_poly.pdbx_seq_one_letter_code
_entity_poly.pdbx_strand_id
1 'polypeptide(L)'
;SPVQRRDVLAWPVRMCDGRLPVLGRDAEVLCMDYNRSEATTAPPRPFPVKPTLSSLPGSPASGSDCAAGGPSVCRCREPFVPILKESHPLYNKVRTGQVPNCAVPCYQPSFSPDERTFATFWIGLWSVLCFISTSTTVATFLIDMERFRYPERPIIFLSACYLCVSLGFLVRLVVGHASVACSREHSHIHYETTGPALCTVVFLLVYFFGMASSIWWVILSLTWFLAAGMKWGNEAIAGYAQYFHLAAWLIPSVKSITALALSSVDGDPVAGICYVGNQNLNSLRGFVLGPLVLYLLVGTLFLLAGFVSLFRIRSVIKQGGTKTDKLEKLMIRIGIFTLLYTVPASIVVACYLYEQHYRESWEAALTCACPGPDSGQPRAKPEYWVLMLKYFMCLVVGITSGVWIWSGKTVESWRRFTSRCCCRPRRGHKRGGAAAAGDYAEASAALTGRTGPPGPAQAYHKQVSLSHV
;
A
#
# COMPACT_ATOMS: atom_id res chain seq x y z
N SER A 1 38.37 -39.26 -26.06
CA SER A 1 37.34 -39.52 -25.03
C SER A 1 37.95 -39.57 -23.63
N PRO A 2 37.33 -38.95 -22.61
CA PRO A 2 37.88 -38.88 -21.25
C PRO A 2 37.84 -40.22 -20.48
N VAL A 3 37.05 -41.19 -20.96
CA VAL A 3 36.81 -42.47 -20.27
C VAL A 3 38.01 -43.45 -20.35
N GLN A 4 38.95 -43.22 -21.26
CA GLN A 4 40.04 -44.18 -21.53
C GLN A 4 41.40 -43.76 -20.98
N ARG A 5 41.48 -42.58 -20.36
CA ARG A 5 42.75 -42.02 -19.84
C ARG A 5 42.76 -41.90 -18.32
N ARG A 6 42.37 -42.94 -17.58
CA ARG A 6 42.81 -42.97 -16.18
C ARG A 6 42.99 -44.30 -15.49
N ASP A 7 42.40 -45.41 -15.92
CA ASP A 7 42.72 -46.72 -15.35
C ASP A 7 42.53 -47.81 -16.41
N VAL A 8 43.32 -48.88 -16.33
CA VAL A 8 43.33 -50.04 -17.23
C VAL A 8 42.03 -50.84 -17.08
N LEU A 9 40.94 -50.30 -17.59
CA LEU A 9 39.64 -50.95 -17.71
C LEU A 9 39.39 -51.21 -19.19
N ALA A 10 39.48 -52.49 -19.57
CA ALA A 10 39.08 -52.93 -20.90
C ALA A 10 37.60 -52.62 -21.13
N TRP A 11 37.26 -52.13 -22.32
CA TRP A 11 35.88 -51.81 -22.68
C TRP A 11 34.99 -53.06 -22.55
N PRO A 12 33.84 -52.99 -21.88
CA PRO A 12 32.96 -54.15 -21.73
C PRO A 12 32.51 -54.69 -23.09
N VAL A 13 32.62 -56.00 -23.30
CA VAL A 13 32.28 -56.68 -24.58
C VAL A 13 30.84 -56.41 -25.05
N ARG A 14 29.94 -56.08 -24.11
CA ARG A 14 28.53 -55.73 -24.40
C ARG A 14 28.34 -54.31 -24.95
N MET A 15 29.33 -53.44 -24.81
CA MET A 15 29.30 -52.05 -25.28
C MET A 15 30.17 -51.84 -26.54
N CYS A 16 30.71 -52.91 -27.14
CA CYS A 16 31.43 -52.81 -28.40
C CYS A 16 30.44 -52.43 -29.52
N ASP A 17 30.82 -51.42 -30.30
CA ASP A 17 29.98 -50.80 -31.34
C ASP A 17 29.40 -51.82 -32.34
N GLY A 18 30.16 -52.87 -32.66
CA GLY A 18 29.72 -53.96 -33.54
C GLY A 18 28.57 -54.84 -33.02
N ARG A 19 28.09 -54.65 -31.78
CA ARG A 19 26.92 -55.36 -31.21
C ARG A 19 25.71 -54.45 -31.01
N LEU A 20 25.80 -53.16 -31.30
CA LEU A 20 24.68 -52.24 -31.15
C LEU A 20 23.75 -52.33 -32.38
N PRO A 21 22.42 -52.33 -32.18
CA PRO A 21 21.47 -52.43 -33.27
C PRO A 21 21.44 -51.15 -34.11
N VAL A 22 21.51 -51.31 -35.43
CA VAL A 22 21.45 -50.22 -36.40
C VAL A 22 20.01 -50.05 -36.88
N LEU A 23 19.54 -48.80 -36.91
CA LEU A 23 18.20 -48.46 -37.37
C LEU A 23 17.97 -48.99 -38.80
N GLY A 24 16.95 -49.85 -38.97
CA GLY A 24 16.49 -50.33 -40.27
C GLY A 24 17.12 -51.62 -40.81
N ARG A 25 17.93 -52.34 -40.03
CA ARG A 25 18.55 -53.61 -40.46
C ARG A 25 17.69 -54.85 -40.17
N ASP A 26 17.01 -54.88 -39.03
CA ASP A 26 16.20 -56.02 -38.56
C ASP A 26 14.82 -55.55 -38.10
N ALA A 27 13.75 -56.19 -38.59
CA ALA A 27 12.36 -55.80 -38.29
C ALA A 27 11.92 -56.09 -36.84
N GLU A 28 12.68 -56.93 -36.12
CA GLU A 28 12.38 -57.37 -34.75
C GLU A 28 13.14 -56.54 -33.68
N VAL A 29 14.01 -55.62 -34.07
CA VAL A 29 14.85 -54.85 -33.12
C VAL A 29 14.58 -53.36 -33.25
N LEU A 30 13.92 -52.80 -32.24
CA LEU A 30 13.56 -51.38 -32.19
C LEU A 30 14.80 -50.53 -31.85
N CYS A 31 15.25 -49.70 -32.79
CA CYS A 31 16.24 -48.64 -32.56
C CYS A 31 15.51 -47.29 -32.66
N MET A 32 15.65 -46.41 -31.67
CA MET A 32 14.86 -45.16 -31.57
C MET A 32 15.68 -43.91 -31.92
N ASP A 33 16.99 -44.05 -32.14
CA ASP A 33 17.91 -42.95 -32.44
C ASP A 33 18.30 -42.91 -33.92
N TYR A 34 18.35 -41.69 -34.47
CA TYR A 34 18.73 -41.43 -35.85
C TYR A 34 20.21 -41.05 -35.95
N ASN A 35 20.96 -41.70 -36.84
CA ASN A 35 22.36 -41.37 -37.07
C ASN A 35 22.47 -39.99 -37.76
N ARG A 36 22.93 -38.98 -37.02
CA ARG A 36 23.12 -37.61 -37.54
C ARG A 36 24.47 -37.39 -38.26
N SER A 37 25.25 -38.45 -38.47
CA SER A 37 26.62 -38.34 -38.97
C SER A 37 26.74 -38.46 -40.50
N GLU A 38 25.64 -38.75 -41.22
CA GLU A 38 25.65 -38.79 -42.68
C GLU A 38 24.90 -37.57 -43.27
N ALA A 39 25.64 -36.72 -43.97
CA ALA A 39 25.08 -35.64 -44.77
C ALA A 39 24.54 -36.19 -46.09
N THR A 40 23.28 -36.62 -46.11
CA THR A 40 22.62 -37.05 -47.35
C THR A 40 22.03 -35.84 -48.07
N THR A 41 22.64 -35.49 -49.20
CA THR A 41 22.13 -34.57 -50.23
C THR A 41 20.82 -35.10 -50.85
N ALA A 42 19.67 -34.69 -50.31
CA ALA A 42 18.39 -34.61 -51.03
C ALA A 42 17.36 -33.80 -50.20
N PRO A 43 16.54 -32.91 -50.80
CA PRO A 43 15.53 -32.16 -50.06
C PRO A 43 14.26 -33.02 -49.87
N PRO A 44 13.68 -33.13 -48.65
CA PRO A 44 12.38 -33.76 -48.48
C PRO A 44 11.23 -32.76 -48.71
N ARG A 45 10.18 -33.24 -49.39
CA ARG A 45 8.92 -32.53 -49.64
C ARG A 45 8.17 -32.21 -48.33
N PRO A 46 7.38 -31.12 -48.27
CA PRO A 46 6.71 -30.70 -47.05
C PRO A 46 5.46 -31.56 -46.77
N PHE A 47 5.44 -32.23 -45.62
CA PHE A 47 4.22 -32.75 -45.00
C PHE A 47 3.73 -31.78 -43.91
N PRO A 48 2.42 -31.74 -43.63
CA PRO A 48 1.79 -30.64 -42.90
C PRO A 48 2.20 -30.61 -41.42
N VAL A 49 2.48 -29.39 -40.96
CA VAL A 49 2.91 -29.05 -39.60
C VAL A 49 1.85 -29.50 -38.59
N LYS A 50 2.20 -30.47 -37.74
CA LYS A 50 1.47 -30.78 -36.52
C LYS A 50 1.78 -29.68 -35.50
N PRO A 51 0.79 -29.11 -34.78
CA PRO A 51 1.03 -28.00 -33.86
C PRO A 51 2.01 -28.42 -32.77
N THR A 52 3.07 -27.63 -32.61
CA THR A 52 4.16 -27.85 -31.68
C THR A 52 3.62 -27.92 -30.25
N LEU A 53 3.80 -29.08 -29.63
CA LEU A 53 3.58 -29.30 -28.21
C LEU A 53 4.44 -28.30 -27.43
N SER A 54 3.80 -27.49 -26.59
CA SER A 54 4.45 -26.57 -25.66
C SER A 54 5.52 -27.29 -24.83
N SER A 55 6.68 -26.64 -24.71
CA SER A 55 7.85 -27.06 -23.95
C SER A 55 7.51 -27.70 -22.59
N LEU A 56 8.16 -28.83 -22.26
CA LEU A 56 8.08 -29.43 -20.92
C LEU A 56 8.43 -28.39 -19.82
N PRO A 57 7.71 -28.39 -18.69
CA PRO A 57 8.01 -27.50 -17.56
C PRO A 57 9.42 -27.79 -17.03
N GLY A 58 10.29 -26.77 -17.06
CA GLY A 58 11.72 -26.88 -16.69
C GLY A 58 12.72 -26.83 -17.86
N SER A 59 12.23 -26.75 -19.10
CA SER A 59 13.09 -26.53 -20.27
C SER A 59 13.82 -25.18 -20.16
N PRO A 60 15.12 -25.12 -20.50
CA PRO A 60 15.89 -23.89 -20.38
C PRO A 60 15.36 -22.86 -21.39
N ALA A 61 14.99 -21.67 -20.90
CA ALA A 61 14.79 -20.54 -21.78
C ALA A 61 16.17 -19.99 -22.17
N SER A 62 16.40 -19.81 -23.48
CA SER A 62 17.55 -19.07 -23.99
C SER A 62 17.39 -17.61 -23.60
N GLY A 63 18.20 -17.12 -22.66
CA GLY A 63 18.26 -15.71 -22.29
C GLY A 63 19.20 -14.92 -23.19
N SER A 64 19.44 -13.66 -22.82
CA SER A 64 20.36 -12.75 -23.52
C SER A 64 21.80 -13.29 -23.56
N ASP A 65 22.59 -12.81 -24.51
CA ASP A 65 24.00 -13.20 -24.66
C ASP A 65 24.83 -12.83 -23.42
N CYS A 66 25.63 -13.78 -22.96
CA CYS A 66 26.57 -13.60 -21.86
C CYS A 66 27.79 -12.78 -22.30
N ALA A 67 28.38 -12.02 -21.37
CA ALA A 67 29.60 -11.22 -21.62
C ALA A 67 30.78 -12.06 -22.14
N ALA A 68 30.84 -13.35 -21.78
CA ALA A 68 31.86 -14.29 -22.22
C ALA A 68 31.58 -14.97 -23.58
N GLY A 69 30.49 -14.61 -24.26
CA GLY A 69 30.05 -15.23 -25.51
C GLY A 69 29.30 -16.54 -25.28
N GLY A 70 27.98 -16.53 -25.54
CA GLY A 70 27.10 -17.69 -25.46
C GLY A 70 25.74 -17.36 -24.84
N PRO A 71 24.68 -18.13 -25.15
CA PRO A 71 23.34 -17.86 -24.64
C PRO A 71 23.26 -18.15 -23.14
N SER A 72 22.68 -17.23 -22.36
CA SER A 72 22.39 -17.50 -20.95
C SER A 72 21.31 -18.57 -20.81
N VAL A 73 21.47 -19.44 -19.81
CA VAL A 73 20.52 -20.53 -19.55
C VAL A 73 19.66 -20.17 -18.35
N CYS A 74 18.39 -19.82 -18.61
CA CYS A 74 17.42 -19.45 -17.60
C CYS A 74 16.56 -20.65 -17.21
N ARG A 75 16.55 -21.01 -15.92
CA ARG A 75 15.71 -22.06 -15.34
C ARG A 75 15.27 -21.64 -13.94
N CYS A 76 14.14 -22.17 -13.48
CA CYS A 76 13.73 -21.98 -12.10
C CYS A 76 14.68 -22.78 -11.20
N ARG A 77 15.48 -22.07 -10.40
CA ARG A 77 16.47 -22.65 -9.48
C ARG A 77 16.15 -22.23 -8.06
N GLU A 78 16.59 -23.01 -7.10
CA GLU A 78 16.58 -22.59 -5.70
C GLU A 78 17.28 -21.22 -5.58
N PRO A 79 16.72 -20.29 -4.80
CA PRO A 79 15.62 -20.44 -3.83
C PRO A 79 14.20 -20.22 -4.39
N PHE A 80 14.01 -20.06 -5.70
CA PHE A 80 12.66 -20.02 -6.30
C PHE A 80 12.01 -21.41 -6.31
N VAL A 81 10.68 -21.44 -6.30
CA VAL A 81 9.89 -22.68 -6.22
C VAL A 81 9.39 -23.05 -7.63
N PRO A 82 9.86 -24.16 -8.23
CA PRO A 82 9.38 -24.62 -9.52
C PRO A 82 8.00 -25.28 -9.40
N ILE A 83 7.08 -24.90 -10.29
CA ILE A 83 5.74 -25.49 -10.37
C ILE A 83 5.74 -26.53 -11.47
N LEU A 84 5.90 -27.80 -11.08
CA LEU A 84 6.03 -28.91 -12.02
C LEU A 84 4.70 -29.58 -12.37
N LYS A 85 3.75 -29.58 -11.42
CA LYS A 85 2.48 -30.28 -11.56
C LYS A 85 1.47 -29.41 -12.32
N GLU A 86 0.89 -29.97 -13.37
CA GLU A 86 -0.20 -29.33 -14.13
C GLU A 86 -1.49 -29.17 -13.31
N SER A 87 -1.68 -30.01 -12.29
CA SER A 87 -2.78 -29.87 -11.34
C SER A 87 -2.66 -28.64 -10.43
N HIS A 88 -1.53 -27.93 -10.44
CA HIS A 88 -1.30 -26.78 -9.59
C HIS A 88 -2.04 -25.54 -10.13
N PRO A 89 -2.75 -24.76 -9.30
CA PRO A 89 -3.59 -23.65 -9.77
C PRO A 89 -2.83 -22.52 -10.48
N LEU A 90 -1.52 -22.42 -10.23
CA LEU A 90 -0.62 -21.43 -10.83
C LEU A 90 0.17 -21.96 -12.05
N TYR A 91 -0.06 -23.20 -12.47
CA TYR A 91 0.59 -23.78 -13.65
C TYR A 91 0.21 -22.95 -14.90
N ASN A 92 1.22 -22.58 -15.68
CA ASN A 92 1.21 -21.66 -16.82
C ASN A 92 0.68 -20.24 -16.55
N LYS A 93 0.54 -19.83 -15.29
CA LYS A 93 0.09 -18.48 -14.92
C LYS A 93 1.19 -17.59 -14.37
N VAL A 94 2.16 -18.15 -13.67
CA VAL A 94 3.25 -17.39 -13.05
C VAL A 94 4.51 -17.40 -13.90
N ARG A 95 5.19 -16.26 -13.93
CA ARG A 95 6.46 -16.07 -14.63
C ARG A 95 7.35 -15.16 -13.79
N THR A 96 8.54 -15.63 -13.44
CA THR A 96 9.52 -14.88 -12.65
C THR A 96 10.84 -14.89 -13.41
N GLY A 97 11.49 -13.73 -13.60
CA GLY A 97 12.76 -13.63 -14.32
C GLY A 97 12.71 -14.23 -15.73
N GLN A 98 11.61 -13.98 -16.44
CA GLN A 98 11.29 -14.52 -17.77
C GLN A 98 11.12 -16.06 -17.85
N VAL A 99 11.20 -16.78 -16.73
CA VAL A 99 11.00 -18.23 -16.66
C VAL A 99 9.55 -18.56 -16.27
N PRO A 100 8.81 -19.34 -17.08
CA PRO A 100 7.46 -19.76 -16.74
C PRO A 100 7.46 -20.78 -15.60
N ASN A 101 6.35 -20.88 -14.87
CA ASN A 101 6.16 -21.86 -13.78
C ASN A 101 7.21 -21.74 -12.67
N CYS A 102 7.66 -20.51 -12.39
CA CYS A 102 8.62 -20.21 -11.35
C CYS A 102 8.00 -19.22 -10.37
N ALA A 103 7.82 -19.65 -9.11
CA ALA A 103 7.18 -18.86 -8.07
C ALA A 103 8.20 -18.30 -7.07
N VAL A 104 7.87 -17.12 -6.53
CA VAL A 104 8.67 -16.43 -5.51
C VAL A 104 8.49 -17.13 -4.15
N PRO A 105 9.59 -17.45 -3.43
CA PRO A 105 9.51 -18.07 -2.12
C PRO A 105 8.85 -17.13 -1.11
N CYS A 106 8.34 -17.70 -0.01
CA CYS A 106 7.67 -16.94 1.07
C CYS A 106 8.45 -15.70 1.54
N TYR A 107 9.78 -15.80 1.62
CA TYR A 107 10.66 -14.73 2.07
C TYR A 107 11.63 -14.30 0.98
N GLN A 108 12.01 -13.02 0.99
CA GLN A 108 12.91 -12.46 -0.02
C GLN A 108 14.26 -13.21 -0.07
N PRO A 109 14.62 -13.85 -1.20
CA PRO A 109 15.77 -14.74 -1.26
C PRO A 109 17.11 -14.02 -1.12
N SER A 110 17.20 -12.77 -1.53
CA SER A 110 18.42 -11.96 -1.44
C SER A 110 18.74 -11.48 -0.01
N PHE A 111 17.81 -11.66 0.94
CA PHE A 111 17.96 -11.16 2.31
C PHE A 111 18.35 -12.28 3.27
N SER A 112 19.35 -12.01 4.09
CA SER A 112 19.79 -12.85 5.19
C SER A 112 18.74 -12.96 6.31
N PRO A 113 18.81 -13.99 7.17
CA PRO A 113 17.91 -14.11 8.33
C PRO A 113 17.95 -12.90 9.27
N ASP A 114 19.13 -12.29 9.44
CA ASP A 114 19.31 -11.11 10.29
C ASP A 114 18.62 -9.87 9.68
N GLU A 115 18.78 -9.64 8.38
CA GLU A 115 18.10 -8.56 7.65
C GLU A 115 16.58 -8.70 7.70
N ARG A 116 16.05 -9.93 7.65
CA ARG A 116 14.61 -10.22 7.78
C ARG A 116 14.11 -9.94 9.20
N THR A 117 14.91 -10.28 10.21
CA THR A 117 14.60 -10.02 11.61
C THR A 117 14.58 -8.52 11.88
N PHE A 118 15.59 -7.79 11.40
CA PHE A 118 15.60 -6.33 11.46
C PHE A 118 14.40 -5.73 10.73
N ALA A 119 14.08 -6.19 9.53
CA ALA A 119 12.94 -5.66 8.77
C ALA A 119 11.61 -5.84 9.53
N THR A 120 11.46 -6.98 10.22
CA THR A 120 10.28 -7.26 11.06
C THR A 120 10.20 -6.29 12.24
N PHE A 121 11.31 -6.10 12.97
CA PHE A 121 11.37 -5.14 14.09
C PHE A 121 11.15 -3.70 13.61
N TRP A 122 11.81 -3.30 12.51
CA TRP A 122 11.74 -1.96 11.93
C TRP A 122 10.31 -1.59 11.54
N ILE A 123 9.66 -2.41 10.72
CA ILE A 123 8.27 -2.19 10.30
C ILE A 123 7.35 -2.21 11.53
N GLY A 124 7.60 -3.10 12.49
CA GLY A 124 6.80 -3.20 13.70
C GLY A 124 6.86 -1.95 14.57
N LEU A 125 8.07 -1.45 14.85
CA LEU A 125 8.30 -0.25 15.63
C LEU A 125 7.55 0.96 15.04
N TRP A 126 7.76 1.22 13.75
CA TRP A 126 7.13 2.36 13.08
C TRP A 126 5.62 2.22 12.98
N SER A 127 5.10 0.99 12.82
CA SER A 127 3.67 0.75 12.78
C SER A 127 3.00 0.99 14.14
N VAL A 128 3.63 0.57 15.25
CA VAL A 128 3.14 0.86 16.61
C VAL A 128 3.12 2.36 16.88
N LEU A 129 4.19 3.08 16.54
CA LEU A 129 4.26 4.54 16.70
C LEU A 129 3.18 5.25 15.86
N CYS A 130 2.99 4.83 14.62
CA CYS A 130 1.93 5.34 13.75
C CYS A 130 0.55 5.07 14.34
N PHE A 131 0.28 3.86 14.83
CA PHE A 131 -1.00 3.48 15.44
C PHE A 131 -1.33 4.32 16.68
N ILE A 132 -0.36 4.50 17.59
CA ILE A 132 -0.57 5.30 18.81
C ILE A 132 -0.80 6.79 18.47
N SER A 133 0.01 7.34 17.56
CA SER A 133 -0.11 8.74 17.14
C SER A 133 -1.48 9.03 16.47
N THR A 134 -1.88 8.17 15.54
CA THR A 134 -3.14 8.33 14.79
C THR A 134 -4.38 7.99 15.62
N SER A 135 -4.32 7.00 16.51
CA SER A 135 -5.43 6.68 17.43
C SER A 135 -5.72 7.84 18.38
N THR A 136 -4.67 8.45 18.96
CA THR A 136 -4.81 9.64 19.82
C THR A 136 -5.46 10.79 19.07
N THR A 137 -5.12 10.97 17.80
CA THR A 137 -5.70 11.97 16.91
C THR A 137 -7.18 11.75 16.67
N VAL A 138 -7.55 10.54 16.24
CA VAL A 138 -8.94 10.19 15.96
C VAL A 138 -9.78 10.29 17.23
N ALA A 139 -9.27 9.78 18.36
CA ALA A 139 -9.93 9.91 19.66
C ALA A 139 -10.11 11.39 20.07
N THR A 140 -9.12 12.25 19.87
CA THR A 140 -9.23 13.69 20.13
C THR A 140 -10.35 14.33 19.31
N PHE A 141 -10.47 13.95 18.03
CA PHE A 141 -11.55 14.41 17.18
C PHE A 141 -12.93 13.93 17.65
N LEU A 142 -13.04 12.67 18.10
CA LEU A 142 -14.30 12.13 18.63
C LEU A 142 -14.74 12.80 19.95
N ILE A 143 -13.78 13.26 20.76
CA ILE A 143 -14.06 14.01 21.99
C ILE A 143 -14.55 15.43 21.68
N ASP A 144 -13.98 16.09 20.66
CA ASP A 144 -14.27 17.49 20.32
C ASP A 144 -14.31 17.68 18.79
N MET A 145 -15.44 17.30 18.19
CA MET A 145 -15.64 17.35 16.74
C MET A 145 -15.78 18.79 16.23
N GLU A 146 -16.35 19.69 17.02
CA GLU A 146 -16.62 21.08 16.61
C GLU A 146 -15.36 21.92 16.45
N ARG A 147 -14.27 21.52 17.12
CA ARG A 147 -12.96 22.16 17.05
C ARG A 147 -12.32 22.09 15.66
N PHE A 148 -12.55 21.01 14.90
CA PHE A 148 -11.86 20.77 13.63
C PHE A 148 -12.75 21.09 12.43
N ARG A 149 -12.80 22.38 12.06
CA ARG A 149 -13.49 22.85 10.86
C ARG A 149 -12.59 22.79 9.63
N TYR A 150 -13.18 22.88 8.44
CA TYR A 150 -12.39 23.13 7.23
C TYR A 150 -11.61 24.43 7.41
N PRO A 151 -10.34 24.52 6.95
CA PRO A 151 -9.59 23.56 6.11
C PRO A 151 -8.79 22.47 6.86
N GLU A 152 -8.86 22.38 8.19
CA GLU A 152 -8.07 21.40 8.98
C GLU A 152 -8.65 19.97 8.94
N ARG A 153 -9.96 19.85 8.69
CA ARG A 153 -10.72 18.60 8.75
C ARG A 153 -10.14 17.42 7.93
N PRO A 154 -9.58 17.61 6.71
CA PRO A 154 -8.94 16.53 5.97
C PRO A 154 -7.78 15.83 6.71
N ILE A 155 -7.08 16.52 7.62
CA ILE A 155 -5.98 15.94 8.42
C ILE A 155 -6.49 14.81 9.33
N ILE A 156 -7.73 14.92 9.81
CA ILE A 156 -8.36 13.90 10.66
C ILE A 156 -8.65 12.64 9.84
N PHE A 157 -9.23 12.78 8.65
CA PHE A 157 -9.53 11.63 7.79
C PHE A 157 -8.26 10.96 7.27
N LEU A 158 -7.22 11.74 6.97
CA LEU A 158 -5.89 11.25 6.66
C LEU A 158 -5.32 10.42 7.82
N SER A 159 -5.43 10.92 9.06
CA SER A 159 -4.99 10.18 10.25
C SER A 159 -5.80 8.90 10.49
N ALA A 160 -7.12 8.92 10.23
CA ALA A 160 -7.97 7.73 10.29
C ALA A 160 -7.56 6.68 9.25
N CYS A 161 -7.16 7.10 8.04
CA CYS A 161 -6.61 6.18 7.05
C CYS A 161 -5.31 5.53 7.54
N TYR A 162 -4.38 6.32 8.10
CA TYR A 162 -3.12 5.77 8.62
C TYR A 162 -3.30 4.87 9.85
N LEU A 163 -4.34 5.07 10.65
CA LEU A 163 -4.73 4.14 11.72
C LEU A 163 -5.01 2.75 11.14
N CYS A 164 -5.82 2.66 10.09
CA CYS A 164 -6.13 1.41 9.40
C CYS A 164 -4.91 0.81 8.68
N VAL A 165 -4.09 1.65 8.03
CA VAL A 165 -2.84 1.19 7.39
C VAL A 165 -1.90 0.57 8.43
N SER A 166 -1.66 1.25 9.56
CA SER A 166 -0.84 0.69 10.64
C SER A 166 -1.43 -0.60 11.21
N LEU A 167 -2.76 -0.69 11.32
CA LEU A 167 -3.43 -1.90 11.76
C LEU A 167 -3.14 -3.08 10.81
N GLY A 168 -3.13 -2.86 9.49
CA GLY A 168 -2.75 -3.88 8.52
C GLY A 168 -1.34 -4.45 8.75
N PHE A 169 -0.37 -3.59 9.05
CA PHE A 169 0.98 -4.02 9.41
C PHE A 169 1.05 -4.70 10.79
N LEU A 170 0.23 -4.26 11.77
CA LEU A 170 0.16 -4.89 13.09
C LEU A 170 -0.46 -6.29 13.04
N VAL A 171 -1.46 -6.52 12.17
CA VAL A 171 -2.03 -7.87 11.94
C VAL A 171 -0.94 -8.86 11.55
N ARG A 172 0.01 -8.44 10.68
CA ARG A 172 1.18 -9.24 10.31
C ARG A 172 2.11 -9.56 11.49
N LEU A 173 2.25 -8.65 12.46
CA LEU A 173 3.05 -8.92 13.67
C LEU A 173 2.38 -9.92 14.61
N VAL A 174 1.06 -9.84 14.78
CA VAL A 174 0.32 -10.69 15.72
C VAL A 174 0.12 -12.10 15.15
N VAL A 175 -0.23 -12.21 13.87
CA VAL A 175 -0.55 -13.50 13.23
C VAL A 175 0.68 -14.17 12.61
N GLY A 176 1.70 -13.38 12.27
CA GLY A 176 2.95 -13.83 11.67
C GLY A 176 2.98 -13.72 10.13
N HIS A 177 4.18 -13.52 9.60
CA HIS A 177 4.45 -13.34 8.17
C HIS A 177 3.91 -14.49 7.31
N ALA A 178 4.23 -15.73 7.68
CA ALA A 178 3.86 -16.91 6.90
C ALA A 178 2.34 -17.12 6.81
N SER A 179 1.60 -16.77 7.86
CA SER A 179 0.14 -16.95 7.91
C SER A 179 -0.63 -15.94 7.05
N VAL A 180 -0.06 -14.75 6.84
CA VAL A 180 -0.69 -13.68 6.07
C VAL A 180 -0.31 -13.76 4.60
N ALA A 181 0.99 -13.91 4.30
CA ALA A 181 1.52 -13.73 2.95
C ALA A 181 1.95 -15.01 2.25
N CYS A 182 1.94 -16.18 2.91
CA CYS A 182 2.52 -17.41 2.35
C CYS A 182 1.56 -18.60 2.30
N SER A 183 1.67 -19.36 1.21
CA SER A 183 0.96 -20.63 1.04
C SER A 183 1.54 -21.69 1.98
N ARG A 184 0.70 -22.26 2.86
CA ARG A 184 1.11 -23.31 3.81
C ARG A 184 1.55 -24.60 3.13
N GLU A 185 0.96 -24.92 1.98
CA GLU A 185 1.17 -26.19 1.28
C GLU A 185 2.35 -26.14 0.31
N HIS A 186 2.58 -24.99 -0.32
CA HIS A 186 3.44 -24.90 -1.50
C HIS A 186 4.72 -24.06 -1.29
N SER A 187 4.96 -23.57 -0.06
CA SER A 187 6.17 -22.83 0.35
C SER A 187 6.52 -21.56 -0.48
N HIS A 188 5.61 -21.09 -1.32
CA HIS A 188 5.68 -19.81 -2.03
C HIS A 188 4.73 -18.78 -1.43
N ILE A 189 4.87 -17.50 -1.81
CA ILE A 189 3.92 -16.44 -1.41
C ILE A 189 2.51 -16.72 -1.94
N HIS A 190 1.49 -16.10 -1.35
CA HIS A 190 0.15 -16.11 -1.95
C HIS A 190 0.17 -15.35 -3.27
N TYR A 191 -0.36 -15.99 -4.31
CA TYR A 191 -0.67 -15.40 -5.60
C TYR A 191 -2.17 -15.36 -5.75
N GLU A 192 -2.68 -14.35 -6.45
CA GLU A 192 -4.10 -14.19 -6.72
C GLU A 192 -4.94 -14.16 -5.42
N THR A 193 -6.26 -14.06 -5.57
CA THR A 193 -7.21 -14.13 -4.45
C THR A 193 -7.41 -15.56 -3.91
N THR A 194 -6.46 -16.48 -4.12
CA THR A 194 -6.55 -17.88 -3.68
C THR A 194 -6.11 -18.09 -2.22
N GLY A 195 -5.73 -17.01 -1.52
CA GLY A 195 -5.32 -17.04 -0.12
C GLY A 195 -6.48 -17.03 0.89
N PRO A 196 -6.19 -17.26 2.19
CA PRO A 196 -7.16 -17.08 3.26
C PRO A 196 -7.72 -15.65 3.25
N ALA A 197 -8.95 -15.48 3.76
CA ALA A 197 -9.58 -14.16 3.90
C ALA A 197 -8.68 -13.12 4.59
N LEU A 198 -7.74 -13.56 5.44
CA LEU A 198 -6.75 -12.73 6.11
C LEU A 198 -5.87 -11.91 5.15
N CYS A 199 -5.40 -12.49 4.05
CA CYS A 199 -4.60 -11.79 3.05
C CYS A 199 -5.40 -10.63 2.42
N THR A 200 -6.65 -10.91 2.04
CA THR A 200 -7.58 -9.90 1.52
C THR A 200 -7.89 -8.80 2.54
N VAL A 201 -8.07 -9.14 3.82
CA VAL A 201 -8.29 -8.16 4.89
C VAL A 201 -7.09 -7.23 5.04
N VAL A 202 -5.86 -7.76 5.08
CA VAL A 202 -4.65 -6.94 5.17
C VAL A 202 -4.47 -6.08 3.92
N PHE A 203 -4.75 -6.63 2.73
CA PHE A 203 -4.79 -5.86 1.49
C PHE A 203 -5.75 -4.68 1.57
N LEU A 204 -6.99 -4.89 2.03
CA LEU A 204 -7.97 -3.81 2.18
C LEU A 204 -7.50 -2.78 3.21
N LEU A 205 -6.95 -3.20 4.35
CA LEU A 205 -6.45 -2.28 5.38
C LEU A 205 -5.30 -1.40 4.86
N VAL A 206 -4.37 -1.95 4.07
CA VAL A 206 -3.19 -1.21 3.60
C VAL A 206 -3.45 -0.46 2.30
N TYR A 207 -4.03 -1.13 1.29
CA TYR A 207 -4.21 -0.54 -0.05
C TYR A 207 -5.37 0.46 -0.09
N PHE A 208 -6.58 0.09 0.35
CA PHE A 208 -7.73 1.00 0.26
C PHE A 208 -7.48 2.29 1.06
N PHE A 209 -7.07 2.16 2.33
CA PHE A 209 -6.80 3.32 3.17
C PHE A 209 -5.52 4.06 2.76
N GLY A 210 -4.50 3.36 2.23
CA GLY A 210 -3.33 4.00 1.64
C GLY A 210 -3.70 4.90 0.46
N MET A 211 -4.49 4.41 -0.50
CA MET A 211 -4.97 5.20 -1.63
C MET A 211 -5.89 6.35 -1.18
N ALA A 212 -6.79 6.09 -0.23
CA ALA A 212 -7.67 7.12 0.34
C ALA A 212 -6.87 8.24 1.02
N SER A 213 -5.81 7.89 1.76
CA SER A 213 -4.94 8.88 2.42
C SER A 213 -4.28 9.83 1.42
N SER A 214 -3.86 9.32 0.25
CA SER A 214 -3.25 10.13 -0.80
C SER A 214 -4.28 11.10 -1.41
N ILE A 215 -5.52 10.68 -1.59
CA ILE A 215 -6.59 11.56 -2.08
C ILE A 215 -6.94 12.62 -1.03
N TRP A 216 -7.00 12.24 0.26
CA TRP A 216 -7.18 13.21 1.35
C TRP A 216 -6.07 14.25 1.40
N TRP A 217 -4.83 13.88 1.07
CA TRP A 217 -3.75 14.85 0.93
C TRP A 217 -3.94 15.80 -0.27
N VAL A 218 -4.41 15.29 -1.41
CA VAL A 218 -4.76 16.17 -2.56
C VAL A 218 -5.88 17.13 -2.18
N ILE A 219 -6.92 16.67 -1.48
CA ILE A 219 -8.01 17.51 -0.97
C ILE A 219 -7.48 18.53 0.05
N LEU A 220 -6.56 18.14 0.92
CA LEU A 220 -5.92 19.06 1.87
C LEU A 220 -5.14 20.16 1.12
N SER A 221 -4.41 19.79 0.06
CA SER A 221 -3.68 20.74 -0.78
C SER A 221 -4.61 21.69 -1.54
N LEU A 222 -5.72 21.18 -2.09
CA LEU A 222 -6.76 21.96 -2.74
C LEU A 222 -7.43 22.94 -1.76
N THR A 223 -7.90 22.45 -0.61
CA THR A 223 -8.57 23.29 0.39
C THR A 223 -7.62 24.34 0.98
N TRP A 224 -6.35 24.01 1.12
CA TRP A 224 -5.31 24.98 1.47
C TRP A 224 -5.15 26.05 0.38
N PHE A 225 -5.07 25.68 -0.90
CA PHE A 225 -5.02 26.63 -2.01
C PHE A 225 -6.26 27.53 -2.06
N LEU A 226 -7.47 26.98 -1.88
CA LEU A 226 -8.72 27.76 -1.88
C LEU A 226 -8.76 28.76 -0.72
N ALA A 227 -8.31 28.35 0.47
CA ALA A 227 -8.20 29.25 1.61
C ALA A 227 -7.11 30.31 1.39
N ALA A 228 -5.96 29.93 0.84
CA ALA A 228 -4.76 30.77 0.71
C ALA A 228 -4.73 31.70 -0.49
N GLY A 229 -5.02 31.19 -1.67
CA GLY A 229 -5.04 31.97 -2.90
C GLY A 229 -6.37 32.65 -3.14
N MET A 230 -7.47 31.89 -3.00
CA MET A 230 -8.81 32.40 -3.34
C MET A 230 -9.53 33.05 -2.16
N LYS A 231 -8.92 33.02 -0.96
CA LYS A 231 -9.46 33.60 0.29
C LYS A 231 -10.85 33.06 0.65
N TRP A 232 -11.15 31.80 0.31
CA TRP A 232 -12.43 31.20 0.65
C TRP A 232 -12.58 31.04 2.16
N GLY A 233 -13.76 31.40 2.67
CA GLY A 233 -14.12 31.16 4.07
C GLY A 233 -14.41 29.69 4.35
N ASN A 234 -14.39 29.32 5.64
CA ASN A 234 -14.61 27.94 6.08
C ASN A 234 -15.98 27.39 5.65
N GLU A 235 -17.03 28.23 5.62
CA GLU A 235 -18.38 27.84 5.21
C GLU A 235 -18.47 27.52 3.71
N ALA A 236 -17.79 28.32 2.88
CA ALA A 236 -17.73 28.08 1.44
C ALA A 236 -17.05 26.74 1.13
N ILE A 237 -15.93 26.43 1.79
CA ILE A 237 -15.23 25.15 1.63
C ILE A 237 -16.09 23.99 2.19
N ALA A 238 -16.73 24.18 3.34
CA ALA A 238 -17.59 23.18 3.95
C ALA A 238 -18.80 22.82 3.07
N GLY A 239 -19.31 23.75 2.27
CA GLY A 239 -20.36 23.50 1.28
C GLY A 239 -20.00 22.44 0.23
N TYR A 240 -18.71 22.24 -0.06
CA TYR A 240 -18.22 21.22 -1.01
C TYR A 240 -17.78 19.91 -0.35
N ALA A 241 -17.92 19.78 0.97
CA ALA A 241 -17.44 18.62 1.73
C ALA A 241 -17.97 17.28 1.19
N GLN A 242 -19.23 17.25 0.74
CA GLN A 242 -19.85 16.03 0.20
C GLN A 242 -19.09 15.49 -1.03
N TYR A 243 -18.67 16.37 -1.93
CA TYR A 243 -17.88 15.99 -3.11
C TYR A 243 -16.49 15.47 -2.74
N PHE A 244 -15.85 16.10 -1.76
CA PHE A 244 -14.55 15.65 -1.25
C PHE A 244 -14.63 14.23 -0.68
N HIS A 245 -15.64 13.96 0.15
CA HIS A 245 -15.87 12.64 0.70
C HIS A 245 -16.20 11.60 -0.37
N LEU A 246 -17.05 11.94 -1.33
CA LEU A 246 -17.41 11.04 -2.43
C LEU A 246 -16.17 10.64 -3.22
N ALA A 247 -15.33 11.61 -3.61
CA ALA A 247 -14.09 11.33 -4.34
C ALA A 247 -13.10 10.49 -3.50
N ALA A 248 -12.88 10.87 -2.24
CA ALA A 248 -11.91 10.23 -1.37
C ALA A 248 -12.23 8.76 -1.06
N TRP A 249 -13.50 8.37 -1.06
CA TRP A 249 -13.92 7.01 -0.75
C TRP A 249 -14.25 6.18 -1.99
N LEU A 250 -14.89 6.77 -3.00
CA LEU A 250 -15.30 6.03 -4.19
C LEU A 250 -14.10 5.63 -5.06
N ILE A 251 -13.14 6.54 -5.26
CA ILE A 251 -11.98 6.25 -6.13
C ILE A 251 -11.15 5.06 -5.58
N PRO A 252 -10.75 5.02 -4.29
CA PRO A 252 -10.08 3.86 -3.73
C PRO A 252 -10.95 2.61 -3.74
N SER A 253 -12.27 2.74 -3.52
CA SER A 253 -13.19 1.58 -3.56
C SER A 253 -13.18 0.92 -4.93
N VAL A 254 -13.37 1.69 -6.00
CA VAL A 254 -13.35 1.21 -7.39
C VAL A 254 -12.02 0.54 -7.69
N LYS A 255 -10.90 1.17 -7.30
CA LYS A 255 -9.56 0.60 -7.51
C LYS A 255 -9.35 -0.72 -6.76
N SER A 256 -9.78 -0.81 -5.51
CA SER A 256 -9.67 -2.04 -4.70
C SER A 256 -10.54 -3.17 -5.26
N ILE A 257 -11.79 -2.87 -5.63
CA ILE A 257 -12.70 -3.84 -6.24
C ILE A 257 -12.12 -4.34 -7.57
N THR A 258 -11.59 -3.43 -8.40
CA THR A 258 -10.96 -3.82 -9.67
C THR A 258 -9.73 -4.69 -9.45
N ALA A 259 -8.87 -4.36 -8.48
CA ALA A 259 -7.70 -5.18 -8.15
C ALA A 259 -8.08 -6.60 -7.67
N LEU A 260 -9.16 -6.72 -6.90
CA LEU A 260 -9.71 -8.01 -6.47
C LEU A 260 -10.37 -8.78 -7.63
N ALA A 261 -11.14 -8.10 -8.48
CA ALA A 261 -11.78 -8.71 -9.65
C ALA A 261 -10.77 -9.21 -10.68
N LEU A 262 -9.63 -8.53 -10.81
CA LEU A 262 -8.50 -8.97 -11.63
C LEU A 262 -7.55 -9.93 -10.90
N SER A 263 -7.91 -10.38 -9.69
CA SER A 263 -7.09 -11.26 -8.84
C SER A 263 -5.61 -10.85 -8.79
N SER A 264 -5.33 -9.55 -8.73
CA SER A 264 -3.97 -8.99 -8.81
C SER A 264 -3.33 -8.76 -7.42
N VAL A 265 -3.90 -9.36 -6.39
CA VAL A 265 -3.44 -9.22 -5.00
C VAL A 265 -2.50 -10.38 -4.68
N ASP A 266 -1.29 -10.06 -4.25
CA ASP A 266 -0.25 -11.04 -3.96
C ASP A 266 0.47 -10.72 -2.64
N GLY A 267 1.10 -11.74 -2.05
CA GLY A 267 1.96 -11.58 -0.88
C GLY A 267 3.23 -10.76 -1.18
N ASP A 268 3.66 -9.97 -0.19
CA ASP A 268 4.93 -9.26 -0.18
C ASP A 268 5.97 -10.08 0.60
N PRO A 269 7.05 -10.57 -0.05
CA PRO A 269 8.06 -11.43 0.59
C PRO A 269 8.95 -10.70 1.60
N VAL A 270 8.91 -9.36 1.66
CA VAL A 270 9.67 -8.53 2.60
C VAL A 270 8.78 -8.13 3.78
N ALA A 271 7.63 -7.52 3.48
CA ALA A 271 6.75 -6.98 4.52
C ALA A 271 5.73 -7.97 5.08
N GLY A 272 5.55 -9.15 4.48
CA GLY A 272 4.62 -10.17 4.97
C GLY A 272 3.15 -9.74 4.96
N ILE A 273 2.82 -8.72 4.16
CA ILE A 273 1.46 -8.24 3.94
C ILE A 273 1.00 -8.65 2.54
N CYS A 274 -0.28 -8.47 2.25
CA CYS A 274 -0.78 -8.62 0.89
C CYS A 274 -0.99 -7.24 0.24
N TYR A 275 -0.53 -7.10 -1.00
CA TYR A 275 -0.60 -5.86 -1.76
C TYR A 275 -0.72 -6.16 -3.26
N VAL A 276 -1.01 -5.13 -4.05
CA VAL A 276 -1.14 -5.26 -5.51
C VAL A 276 0.18 -4.90 -6.20
N GLY A 277 0.55 -5.63 -7.25
CA GLY A 277 1.74 -5.32 -8.06
C GLY A 277 3.07 -5.79 -7.46
N ASN A 278 3.03 -6.69 -6.48
CA ASN A 278 4.25 -7.30 -5.94
C ASN A 278 4.91 -8.21 -6.99
N GLN A 279 4.11 -8.97 -7.74
CA GLN A 279 4.60 -9.97 -8.70
C GLN A 279 4.45 -9.55 -10.16
N ASN A 280 3.55 -8.61 -10.45
CA ASN A 280 3.26 -8.15 -11.80
C ASN A 280 3.52 -6.64 -11.96
N LEU A 281 4.46 -6.29 -12.83
CA LEU A 281 4.82 -4.89 -13.13
C LEU A 281 3.68 -4.09 -13.77
N ASN A 282 2.80 -4.72 -14.55
CA ASN A 282 1.65 -4.04 -15.14
C ASN A 282 0.63 -3.66 -14.07
N SER A 283 0.38 -4.57 -13.12
CA SER A 283 -0.48 -4.28 -11.96
C SER A 283 0.15 -3.20 -11.06
N LEU A 284 1.47 -3.22 -10.86
CA LEU A 284 2.19 -2.17 -10.13
C LEU A 284 2.01 -0.79 -10.79
N ARG A 285 2.20 -0.71 -12.11
CA ARG A 285 2.06 0.52 -12.89
C ARG A 285 0.63 1.07 -12.83
N GLY A 286 -0.36 0.22 -13.08
CA GLY A 286 -1.77 0.61 -13.15
C GLY A 286 -2.39 0.94 -11.79
N PHE A 287 -2.15 0.11 -10.76
CA PHE A 287 -2.80 0.26 -9.47
C PHE A 287 -2.04 1.13 -8.48
N VAL A 288 -0.73 1.25 -8.58
CA VAL A 288 0.08 1.93 -7.56
C VAL A 288 0.77 3.16 -8.15
N LEU A 289 1.71 2.95 -9.06
CA LEU A 289 2.61 4.00 -9.53
C LEU A 289 1.88 5.13 -10.27
N GLY A 290 1.07 4.81 -11.28
CA GLY A 290 0.33 5.81 -12.06
C GLY A 290 -0.56 6.70 -11.19
N PRO A 291 -1.42 6.12 -10.33
CA PRO A 291 -2.24 6.88 -9.40
C PRO A 291 -1.44 7.72 -8.40
N LEU A 292 -0.36 7.20 -7.81
CA LEU A 292 0.47 7.97 -6.88
C LEU A 292 1.16 9.15 -7.56
N VAL A 293 1.68 8.98 -8.78
CA VAL A 293 2.26 10.07 -9.59
C VAL A 293 1.19 11.12 -9.90
N LEU A 294 0.01 10.70 -10.35
CA LEU A 294 -1.10 11.62 -10.63
C LEU A 294 -1.47 12.45 -9.40
N TYR A 295 -1.65 11.79 -8.26
CA TYR A 295 -2.01 12.47 -7.02
C TYR A 295 -0.92 13.44 -6.59
N LEU A 296 0.35 13.02 -6.60
CA LEU A 296 1.50 13.86 -6.27
C LEU A 296 1.58 15.10 -7.18
N LEU A 297 1.41 14.94 -8.49
CA LEU A 297 1.40 16.05 -9.44
C LEU A 297 0.25 17.02 -9.16
N VAL A 298 -0.98 16.53 -9.04
CA VAL A 298 -2.15 17.39 -8.79
C VAL A 298 -2.01 18.13 -7.45
N GLY A 299 -1.62 17.44 -6.38
CA GLY A 299 -1.43 18.06 -5.07
C GLY A 299 -0.30 19.09 -5.07
N THR A 300 0.85 18.79 -5.67
CA THR A 300 1.97 19.75 -5.77
C THR A 300 1.62 20.97 -6.62
N LEU A 301 0.84 20.83 -7.69
CA LEU A 301 0.33 21.97 -8.46
C LEU A 301 -0.51 22.92 -7.61
N PHE A 302 -1.43 22.40 -6.79
CA PHE A 302 -2.20 23.22 -5.84
C PHE A 302 -1.31 23.88 -4.79
N LEU A 303 -0.30 23.16 -4.27
CA LEU A 303 0.64 23.73 -3.31
C LEU A 303 1.45 24.88 -3.93
N LEU A 304 1.99 24.69 -5.12
CA LEU A 304 2.74 25.74 -5.83
C LEU A 304 1.86 26.96 -6.11
N ALA A 305 0.64 26.74 -6.60
CA ALA A 305 -0.32 27.83 -6.84
C ALA A 305 -0.67 28.59 -5.55
N GLY A 306 -0.84 27.89 -4.43
CA GLY A 306 -1.11 28.51 -3.13
C GLY A 306 0.08 29.26 -2.57
N PHE A 307 1.31 28.73 -2.71
CA PHE A 307 2.53 29.44 -2.32
C PHE A 307 2.71 30.73 -3.12
N VAL A 308 2.59 30.67 -4.45
CA VAL A 308 2.69 31.86 -5.32
C VAL A 308 1.63 32.90 -4.95
N SER A 309 0.41 32.46 -4.68
CA SER A 309 -0.68 33.37 -4.28
C SER A 309 -0.42 34.03 -2.92
N LEU A 310 0.09 33.28 -1.94
CA LEU A 310 0.49 33.83 -0.64
C LEU A 310 1.63 34.84 -0.76
N PHE A 311 2.64 34.59 -1.61
CA PHE A 311 3.73 35.55 -1.82
C PHE A 311 3.24 36.84 -2.49
N ARG A 312 2.38 36.75 -3.51
CA ARG A 312 1.76 37.95 -4.13
C ARG A 312 0.97 38.76 -3.11
N ILE A 313 0.11 38.11 -2.35
CA ILE A 313 -0.72 38.77 -1.33
C ILE A 313 0.15 39.39 -0.23
N ARG A 314 1.15 38.68 0.28
CA ARG A 314 2.04 39.18 1.33
C ARG A 314 2.89 40.36 0.87
N SER A 315 3.27 40.40 -0.41
CA SER A 315 3.98 41.55 -0.99
C SER A 315 3.11 42.83 -0.99
N VAL A 316 1.80 42.70 -1.20
CA VAL A 316 0.84 43.82 -1.23
C VAL A 316 0.35 44.19 0.18
N ILE A 317 0.11 43.22 1.06
CA ILE A 317 -0.41 43.47 2.43
C ILE A 317 0.65 44.10 3.35
N LYS A 318 1.94 43.88 3.11
CA LYS A 318 3.02 44.56 3.87
C LYS A 318 2.94 46.09 3.76
N GLN A 319 2.18 46.62 2.81
CA GLN A 319 1.89 48.04 2.64
C GLN A 319 0.58 48.50 3.33
N GLY A 320 -0.29 47.60 3.80
CA GLY A 320 -1.69 47.89 4.17
C GLY A 320 -2.15 47.61 5.61
N GLY A 321 -1.29 47.09 6.50
CA GLY A 321 -1.49 47.17 7.96
C GLY A 321 -2.75 46.51 8.58
N THR A 322 -3.29 45.42 8.02
CA THR A 322 -4.48 44.74 8.57
C THR A 322 -4.16 43.59 9.55
N LYS A 323 -4.98 43.43 10.60
CA LYS A 323 -4.85 42.43 11.68
C LYS A 323 -5.27 41.00 11.27
N THR A 324 -4.66 40.41 10.23
CA THR A 324 -4.95 39.03 9.77
C THR A 324 -4.02 37.95 10.34
N ASP A 325 -3.16 38.30 11.30
CA ASP A 325 -2.06 37.47 11.82
C ASP A 325 -2.47 36.05 12.26
N LYS A 326 -3.67 35.87 12.84
CA LYS A 326 -4.10 34.55 13.33
C LYS A 326 -4.43 33.59 12.17
N LEU A 327 -5.13 34.09 11.15
CA LEU A 327 -5.51 33.31 9.97
C LEU A 327 -4.25 33.00 9.14
N GLU A 328 -3.35 33.98 8.98
CA GLU A 328 -2.06 33.80 8.31
C GLU A 328 -1.18 32.75 9.00
N LYS A 329 -1.04 32.81 10.33
CA LYS A 329 -0.30 31.78 11.09
C LYS A 329 -0.88 30.39 10.91
N LEU A 330 -2.21 30.27 10.89
CA LEU A 330 -2.87 28.98 10.67
C LEU A 330 -2.58 28.44 9.26
N MET A 331 -2.67 29.29 8.24
CA MET A 331 -2.48 28.90 6.85
C MET A 331 -1.03 28.57 6.53
N ILE A 332 -0.07 29.31 7.08
CA ILE A 332 1.36 28.96 7.01
C ILE A 332 1.61 27.59 7.66
N ARG A 333 1.00 27.33 8.83
CA ARG A 333 1.15 26.05 9.53
C ARG A 333 0.60 24.87 8.72
N ILE A 334 -0.57 25.02 8.10
CA ILE A 334 -1.16 23.99 7.22
C ILE A 334 -0.33 23.81 5.94
N GLY A 335 0.22 24.91 5.39
CA GLY A 335 1.11 24.90 4.23
C GLY A 335 2.42 24.16 4.49
N ILE A 336 3.03 24.36 5.66
CA ILE A 336 4.23 23.61 6.08
C ILE A 336 3.89 22.13 6.23
N PHE A 337 2.75 21.79 6.84
CA PHE A 337 2.33 20.40 7.02
C PHE A 337 2.12 19.67 5.69
N THR A 338 1.45 20.33 4.72
CA THR A 338 1.24 19.77 3.38
C THR A 338 2.52 19.62 2.57
N LEU A 339 3.46 20.57 2.71
CA LEU A 339 4.80 20.47 2.12
C LEU A 339 5.60 19.30 2.73
N LEU A 340 5.54 19.13 4.06
CA LEU A 340 6.20 18.02 4.74
C LEU A 340 5.67 16.65 4.29
N TYR A 341 4.38 16.52 3.95
CA TYR A 341 3.81 15.29 3.38
C TYR A 341 4.35 14.99 1.97
N THR A 342 4.62 16.02 1.17
CA THR A 342 5.10 15.86 -0.21
C THR A 342 6.42 15.08 -0.26
N VAL A 343 7.28 15.27 0.74
CA VAL A 343 8.59 14.60 0.82
C VAL A 343 8.45 13.08 0.95
N PRO A 344 7.79 12.49 1.98
CA PRO A 344 7.55 11.05 2.04
C PRO A 344 6.84 10.48 0.80
N ALA A 345 5.82 11.19 0.27
CA ALA A 345 5.10 10.73 -0.91
C ALA A 345 6.00 10.63 -2.15
N SER A 346 6.86 11.63 -2.38
CA SER A 346 7.84 11.61 -3.47
C SER A 346 8.87 10.50 -3.31
N ILE A 347 9.33 10.23 -2.08
CA ILE A 347 10.27 9.15 -1.79
C ILE A 347 9.62 7.79 -2.04
N VAL A 348 8.37 7.58 -1.64
CA VAL A 348 7.64 6.33 -1.91
C VAL A 348 7.50 6.10 -3.42
N VAL A 349 7.14 7.14 -4.19
CA VAL A 349 7.11 7.07 -5.66
C VAL A 349 8.49 6.72 -6.22
N ALA A 350 9.56 7.36 -5.74
CA ALA A 350 10.93 7.06 -6.17
C ALA A 350 11.36 5.62 -5.84
N CYS A 351 10.98 5.08 -4.68
CA CYS A 351 11.20 3.68 -4.32
C CYS A 351 10.46 2.74 -5.30
N TYR A 352 9.21 3.04 -5.67
CA TYR A 352 8.50 2.24 -6.66
C TYR A 352 9.10 2.36 -8.07
N LEU A 353 9.59 3.54 -8.46
CA LEU A 353 10.33 3.75 -9.72
C LEU A 353 11.62 2.92 -9.75
N TYR A 354 12.34 2.89 -8.64
CA TYR A 354 13.53 2.07 -8.45
C TYR A 354 13.19 0.57 -8.57
N GLU A 355 12.18 0.10 -7.83
CA GLU A 355 11.76 -1.30 -7.89
C GLU A 355 11.31 -1.71 -9.30
N GLN A 356 10.49 -0.92 -10.00
CA GLN A 356 10.06 -1.32 -11.35
C GLN A 356 11.22 -1.42 -12.34
N HIS A 357 12.27 -0.60 -12.17
CA HIS A 357 13.36 -0.51 -13.12
C HIS A 357 14.33 -1.68 -12.94
N TYR A 358 14.63 -2.02 -11.69
CA TYR A 358 15.64 -3.03 -11.37
C TYR A 358 15.06 -4.43 -11.10
N ARG A 359 13.74 -4.60 -10.90
CA ARG A 359 13.12 -5.89 -10.58
C ARG A 359 13.45 -7.00 -11.59
N GLU A 360 13.32 -6.71 -12.88
CA GLU A 360 13.64 -7.71 -13.92
C GLU A 360 15.10 -8.17 -13.87
N SER A 361 16.03 -7.24 -13.56
CA SER A 361 17.45 -7.57 -13.42
C SER A 361 17.75 -8.44 -12.20
N TRP A 362 17.06 -8.21 -11.07
CA TRP A 362 17.21 -9.01 -9.85
C TRP A 362 16.66 -10.43 -10.04
N GLU A 363 15.51 -10.54 -10.68
CA GLU A 363 14.90 -11.83 -10.97
C GLU A 363 15.77 -12.63 -11.97
N ALA A 364 16.22 -11.99 -13.05
CA ALA A 364 17.12 -12.61 -14.03
C ALA A 364 18.46 -13.06 -13.42
N ALA A 365 19.03 -12.29 -12.49
CA ALA A 365 20.28 -12.66 -11.81
C ALA A 365 20.16 -13.95 -10.96
N LEU A 366 18.94 -14.30 -10.55
CA LEU A 366 18.64 -15.49 -9.75
C LEU A 366 18.16 -16.67 -10.62
N THR A 367 17.46 -16.42 -11.74
CA THR A 367 16.94 -17.47 -12.63
C THR A 367 17.91 -17.86 -13.76
N CYS A 368 18.73 -16.93 -14.21
CA CYS A 368 19.64 -17.12 -15.34
C CYS A 368 21.09 -17.29 -14.86
N ALA A 369 21.81 -18.21 -15.50
CA ALA A 369 23.25 -18.34 -15.31
C ALA A 369 23.97 -18.47 -16.65
N CYS A 370 25.14 -17.85 -16.71
CA CYS A 370 26.06 -17.98 -17.83
C CYS A 370 26.98 -19.19 -17.61
N PRO A 371 27.12 -20.09 -18.60
CA PRO A 371 28.14 -21.13 -18.55
C PRO A 371 29.53 -20.48 -18.70
N GLY A 372 30.41 -20.62 -17.72
CA GLY A 372 31.79 -20.12 -17.82
C GLY A 372 32.43 -19.76 -16.46
N PRO A 373 33.74 -19.40 -16.46
CA PRO A 373 34.49 -19.07 -15.23
C PRO A 373 34.02 -17.79 -14.53
N ASP A 374 33.14 -16.99 -15.16
CA ASP A 374 32.53 -15.77 -14.60
C ASP A 374 31.35 -16.03 -13.66
N SER A 375 31.23 -17.25 -13.11
CA SER A 375 30.24 -17.60 -12.08
C SER A 375 30.32 -16.74 -10.79
N GLY A 376 31.30 -15.84 -10.70
CA GLY A 376 31.55 -14.92 -9.59
C GLY A 376 31.12 -13.46 -9.82
N GLN A 377 30.45 -13.10 -10.93
CA GLN A 377 29.97 -11.72 -11.10
C GLN A 377 28.96 -11.32 -10.01
N PRO A 378 28.99 -10.06 -9.53
CA PRO A 378 28.03 -9.57 -8.56
C PRO A 378 26.61 -9.73 -9.10
N ARG A 379 25.81 -10.60 -8.46
CA ARG A 379 24.40 -10.75 -8.82
C ARG A 379 23.66 -9.47 -8.45
N ALA A 380 22.93 -8.92 -9.41
CA ALA A 380 22.02 -7.81 -9.16
C ALA A 380 21.02 -8.23 -8.06
N LYS A 381 20.94 -7.42 -7.00
CA LYS A 381 20.04 -7.65 -5.86
C LYS A 381 19.39 -6.34 -5.44
N PRO A 382 18.21 -6.38 -4.82
CA PRO A 382 17.60 -5.16 -4.29
C PRO A 382 18.43 -4.59 -3.15
N GLU A 383 18.54 -3.27 -3.13
CA GLU A 383 19.18 -2.52 -2.06
C GLU A 383 18.27 -2.54 -0.83
N TYR A 384 18.78 -3.14 0.25
CA TYR A 384 18.02 -3.38 1.48
C TYR A 384 17.39 -2.11 2.04
N TRP A 385 18.18 -1.04 2.13
CA TRP A 385 17.75 0.24 2.71
C TRP A 385 16.65 0.91 1.89
N VAL A 386 16.61 0.75 0.55
CA VAL A 386 15.56 1.32 -0.30
C VAL A 386 14.21 0.68 0.03
N LEU A 387 14.20 -0.64 0.22
CA LEU A 387 13.00 -1.38 0.59
C LEU A 387 12.51 -1.00 1.99
N MET A 388 13.41 -0.85 2.96
CA MET A 388 13.04 -0.40 4.32
C MET A 388 12.55 1.06 4.35
N LEU A 389 13.18 1.92 3.55
CA LEU A 389 12.82 3.33 3.39
C LEU A 389 11.39 3.48 2.87
N LYS A 390 10.96 2.65 1.90
CA LYS A 390 9.59 2.65 1.37
C LYS A 390 8.55 2.49 2.48
N TYR A 391 8.66 1.44 3.30
CA TYR A 391 7.68 1.18 4.36
C TYR A 391 7.73 2.25 5.46
N PHE A 392 8.93 2.72 5.80
CA PHE A 392 9.11 3.82 6.75
C PHE A 392 8.40 5.10 6.27
N MET A 393 8.66 5.52 5.03
CA MET A 393 8.06 6.74 4.47
C MET A 393 6.54 6.63 4.32
N CYS A 394 6.01 5.43 4.07
CA CYS A 394 4.56 5.18 4.12
C CYS A 394 3.96 5.44 5.52
N LEU A 395 4.67 5.13 6.62
CA LEU A 395 4.15 5.24 7.99
C LEU A 395 4.46 6.59 8.66
N VAL A 396 5.56 7.25 8.31
CA VAL A 396 5.99 8.54 8.87
C VAL A 396 4.89 9.59 8.81
N VAL A 397 4.13 9.59 7.73
CA VAL A 397 3.06 10.56 7.54
C VAL A 397 2.02 10.48 8.67
N GLY A 398 1.58 9.28 9.05
CA GLY A 398 0.63 9.09 10.15
C GLY A 398 1.21 9.54 11.50
N ILE A 399 2.52 9.41 11.70
CA ILE A 399 3.20 9.91 12.89
C ILE A 399 3.16 11.44 12.90
N THR A 400 3.54 12.08 11.80
CA THR A 400 3.57 13.55 11.69
C THR A 400 2.19 14.19 11.82
N SER A 401 1.13 13.54 11.31
CA SER A 401 -0.24 14.04 11.41
C SER A 401 -0.73 14.04 12.86
N GLY A 402 -0.35 13.05 13.66
CA GLY A 402 -0.72 13.05 15.08
C GLY A 402 0.07 14.05 15.93
N VAL A 403 1.37 14.18 15.71
CA VAL A 403 2.19 15.21 16.36
C VAL A 403 1.66 16.61 16.05
N TRP A 404 1.13 16.83 14.85
CA TRP A 404 0.55 18.12 14.45
C TRP A 404 -0.65 18.53 15.33
N ILE A 405 -1.43 17.58 15.83
CA ILE A 405 -2.62 17.84 16.67
C ILE A 405 -2.25 17.96 18.15
N TRP A 406 -1.09 17.44 18.56
CA TRP A 406 -0.63 17.52 19.94
C TRP A 406 -0.31 18.97 20.29
N SER A 407 -1.17 19.53 21.13
CA SER A 407 -1.08 20.90 21.62
C SER A 407 -1.62 20.93 23.05
N GLY A 408 -1.30 21.96 23.82
CA GLY A 408 -1.89 22.14 25.16
C GLY A 408 -3.42 22.09 25.15
N LYS A 409 -4.07 22.50 24.05
CA LYS A 409 -5.52 22.38 23.86
C LYS A 409 -6.01 20.92 23.81
N THR A 410 -5.20 20.02 23.28
CA THR A 410 -5.51 18.60 23.22
C THR A 410 -5.40 17.99 24.62
N VAL A 411 -4.33 18.27 25.37
CA VAL A 411 -4.20 17.83 26.77
C VAL A 411 -5.36 18.32 27.63
N GLU A 412 -5.78 19.57 27.46
CA GLU A 412 -6.91 20.15 28.20
C GLU A 412 -8.26 19.50 27.82
N SER A 413 -8.48 19.20 26.53
CA SER A 413 -9.68 18.46 26.09
C SER A 413 -9.73 17.07 26.72
N TRP A 414 -8.61 16.35 26.72
CA TRP A 414 -8.48 15.05 27.38
C TRP A 414 -8.66 15.15 28.90
N ARG A 415 -8.11 16.19 29.56
CA ARG A 415 -8.30 16.44 31.00
C ARG A 415 -9.77 16.65 31.35
N ARG A 416 -10.52 17.40 30.54
CA ARG A 416 -11.97 17.61 30.73
C ARG A 416 -12.77 16.35 30.48
N PHE A 417 -12.38 15.55 29.49
CA PHE A 417 -13.02 14.28 29.22
C PHE A 417 -12.78 13.28 30.35
N THR A 418 -11.52 13.10 30.79
CA THR A 418 -11.18 12.20 31.89
C THR A 418 -11.77 12.64 33.21
N SER A 419 -11.82 13.95 33.51
CA SER A 419 -12.51 14.43 34.71
C SER A 419 -14.02 14.18 34.66
N ARG A 420 -14.68 14.35 33.51
CA ARG A 420 -16.11 14.03 33.35
C ARG A 420 -16.41 12.53 33.41
N CYS A 421 -15.54 11.68 32.87
CA CYS A 421 -15.69 10.23 32.92
C CYS A 421 -15.35 9.65 34.29
N CYS A 422 -14.29 10.13 34.95
CA CYS A 422 -13.86 9.66 36.26
C CYS A 422 -14.64 10.31 37.43
N CYS A 423 -15.29 11.46 37.23
CA CYS A 423 -16.12 12.11 38.24
C CYS A 423 -17.63 11.95 38.01
N ARG A 424 -18.09 10.94 37.25
CA ARG A 424 -19.48 10.48 37.36
C ARG A 424 -19.65 9.88 38.77
N PRO A 425 -20.41 10.50 39.69
CA PRO A 425 -20.52 9.95 41.02
C PRO A 425 -21.25 8.61 40.94
N ARG A 426 -20.73 7.61 41.64
CA ARG A 426 -21.57 6.60 42.29
C ARG A 426 -22.64 7.38 43.07
N ARG A 427 -23.81 7.64 42.46
CA ARG A 427 -25.00 8.03 43.21
C ARG A 427 -25.43 6.77 43.95
N GLY A 428 -24.83 6.62 45.13
CA GLY A 428 -25.18 5.61 46.09
C GLY A 428 -26.67 5.65 46.35
N HIS A 429 -27.26 4.47 46.37
CA HIS A 429 -28.53 4.17 46.99
C HIS A 429 -28.54 4.78 48.40
N LYS A 430 -29.29 5.87 48.62
CA LYS A 430 -29.68 6.30 49.97
C LYS A 430 -31.19 6.13 50.10
N ARG A 431 -31.58 4.97 50.65
CA ARG A 431 -32.81 4.82 51.41
C ARG A 431 -32.66 5.62 52.71
N GLY A 432 -33.67 6.44 52.99
CA GLY A 432 -34.21 6.83 54.31
C GLY A 432 -33.28 7.21 55.46
N GLY A 433 -33.50 8.40 56.03
CA GLY A 433 -33.03 8.74 57.38
C GLY A 433 -32.88 10.25 57.60
N ALA A 434 -33.67 10.78 58.52
CA ALA A 434 -33.96 12.20 58.76
C ALA A 434 -32.87 12.99 59.54
N ALA A 435 -32.96 14.34 59.40
CA ALA A 435 -32.53 15.43 60.30
C ALA A 435 -31.01 15.55 60.61
N ALA A 436 -30.39 16.74 60.82
CA ALA A 436 -30.88 18.06 61.23
C ALA A 436 -29.89 19.19 60.84
N ALA A 437 -30.46 20.39 60.64
CA ALA A 437 -29.97 21.76 60.96
C ALA A 437 -28.63 22.32 60.44
N GLY A 438 -28.70 23.54 59.87
CA GLY A 438 -27.58 24.50 59.86
C GLY A 438 -27.44 25.38 58.62
N ASP A 439 -28.20 26.49 58.60
CA ASP A 439 -27.72 27.84 58.27
C ASP A 439 -27.48 28.33 56.81
N TYR A 440 -28.29 29.37 56.50
CA TYR A 440 -28.18 30.50 55.57
C TYR A 440 -28.07 30.27 54.05
N ALA A 441 -29.22 30.38 53.37
CA ALA A 441 -29.32 30.82 51.98
C ALA A 441 -30.14 32.12 51.92
N GLU A 442 -29.47 33.20 51.51
CA GLU A 442 -30.07 34.51 51.26
C GLU A 442 -30.55 34.60 49.80
N ALA A 443 -31.78 35.11 49.67
CA ALA A 443 -32.36 35.83 48.54
C ALA A 443 -32.47 35.16 47.15
N SER A 444 -33.67 34.62 46.88
CA SER A 444 -34.40 34.92 45.65
C SER A 444 -35.91 34.73 45.86
N ALA A 445 -36.61 35.83 46.14
CA ALA A 445 -38.06 35.92 45.98
C ALA A 445 -38.49 37.38 45.75
N ALA A 446 -38.88 37.68 44.52
CA ALA A 446 -39.82 38.74 44.14
C ALA A 446 -40.33 38.35 42.73
N LEU A 447 -41.62 38.21 42.42
CA LEU A 447 -42.86 38.40 43.16
C LEU A 447 -43.93 37.54 42.44
N THR A 448 -44.74 36.84 43.21
CA THR A 448 -46.10 36.37 42.85
C THR A 448 -46.99 37.59 42.56
N GLY A 449 -47.90 37.63 41.58
CA GLY A 449 -49.12 36.83 41.44
C GLY A 449 -50.35 37.73 41.69
N ARG A 450 -51.24 37.88 40.70
CA ARG A 450 -52.63 38.32 40.92
C ARG A 450 -53.55 37.83 39.80
N THR A 451 -54.73 37.35 40.20
CA THR A 451 -55.66 36.48 39.48
C THR A 451 -56.96 37.19 39.06
N GLY A 452 -57.48 36.84 37.86
CA GLY A 452 -58.91 36.78 37.46
C GLY A 452 -59.47 37.92 36.57
N PRO A 453 -60.59 37.73 35.81
CA PRO A 453 -61.13 36.57 35.05
C PRO A 453 -61.36 36.92 33.52
N PRO A 454 -61.94 36.03 32.65
CA PRO A 454 -61.79 36.12 31.19
C PRO A 454 -62.94 36.84 30.44
N GLY A 455 -62.61 37.43 29.28
CA GLY A 455 -63.55 38.04 28.31
C GLY A 455 -62.94 38.07 26.88
N PRO A 456 -63.76 38.18 25.81
CA PRO A 456 -63.62 37.32 24.62
C PRO A 456 -62.79 37.90 23.47
N ALA A 457 -62.42 36.97 22.58
CA ALA A 457 -61.67 37.17 21.35
C ALA A 457 -62.31 38.15 20.36
N GLN A 458 -61.49 39.03 19.79
CA GLN A 458 -61.73 39.62 18.48
C GLN A 458 -60.45 39.54 17.65
N ALA A 459 -60.59 38.86 16.51
CA ALA A 459 -59.60 38.70 15.47
C ALA A 459 -59.33 40.04 14.78
N TYR A 460 -58.05 40.33 14.53
CA TYR A 460 -57.66 41.31 13.51
C TYR A 460 -56.68 40.67 12.53
N HIS A 461 -57.21 40.41 11.34
CA HIS A 461 -56.48 40.21 10.11
C HIS A 461 -55.47 41.35 9.89
N LYS A 462 -54.22 41.02 9.55
CA LYS A 462 -53.39 41.93 8.77
C LYS A 462 -52.73 41.19 7.62
N GLN A 463 -53.42 41.33 6.48
CA GLN A 463 -52.99 40.97 5.14
C GLN A 463 -51.90 41.95 4.70
N VAL A 464 -50.77 41.46 4.21
CA VAL A 464 -49.73 42.27 3.54
C VAL A 464 -49.75 41.88 2.06
N SER A 465 -50.04 42.86 1.20
CA SER A 465 -50.13 42.70 -0.25
C SER A 465 -48.77 42.84 -0.93
N LEU A 466 -48.73 42.26 -2.12
CA LEU A 466 -47.67 42.29 -3.14
C LEU A 466 -47.30 43.69 -3.69
N SER A 467 -46.07 43.72 -4.23
CA SER A 467 -45.64 44.24 -5.54
C SER A 467 -45.24 45.70 -5.79
N HIS A 468 -44.18 45.80 -6.62
CA HIS A 468 -43.54 46.92 -7.34
C HIS A 468 -42.68 47.87 -6.48
N VAL A 469 -41.38 48.07 -6.74
CA VAL A 469 -40.65 48.31 -8.00
C VAL A 469 -39.35 47.50 -8.09
#